data_AF-A0A2S9PV08-F1
#
_entry.id   AF-A0A2S9PV08-F1
#
_cell.length_a   1.000
_cell.length_b   1.000
_cell.length_c   1.000
_cell.angle_alpha   90.00
_cell.angle_beta   90.00
_cell.angle_gamma   90.00
#
_symmetry.space_group_name_H-M   'P 1'
#
loop_
_entity.id
_entity.type
_entity.pdbx_description
1 polymer ?
#
loop_
_entity_poly.entity_id
_entity_poly.type
_entity_poly.pdbx_seq_one_letter_code
_entity_poly.pdbx_strand_id
1 'polypeptide(L)'
;MDATGGGGEQPPPEDDRAFFGQPRGLLTLSGLEVWERFSFLGMQAILVLYFADSVANDGLGMDPATAASVSAAYGTLVYLVSVAGGWLADRILGSYRSVLWGGVLIACGHYAMAVPTAGMTWTGLGLISAGTGLLKPNVATMVGKLYRTDDDRRDAGFALYYMGINIGAFLGPLITGWLGENEGWHWGFSAAAFGMTLGLIQYVAGRRHLAGRKHSAEFALAPDAMRRAVLLIVGGLVAVAALGGLLAGVGWLTMDRFVDALTLISVIAPVVYFAVMFRSPRVTPAERGRLRPYVVLF
;
A
#
# COMPACT_ATOMS: atom_id res chain seq x y z
N MET A 1 -1.61 -45.95 -5.72
CA MET A 1 -1.29 -45.53 -7.09
C MET A 1 -2.32 -44.51 -7.52
N ASP A 2 -1.85 -43.48 -8.22
CA ASP A 2 -2.51 -42.24 -8.69
C ASP A 2 -2.74 -41.17 -7.60
N ALA A 3 -1.89 -40.16 -7.38
CA ALA A 3 -1.14 -39.24 -8.26
C ALA A 3 -2.04 -38.28 -9.05
N THR A 4 -2.48 -37.19 -8.41
CA THR A 4 -2.86 -35.94 -9.11
C THR A 4 -2.46 -34.70 -8.29
N GLY A 5 -1.33 -34.08 -8.69
CA GLY A 5 -1.27 -32.63 -8.86
C GLY A 5 -1.07 -31.73 -7.64
N GLY A 6 -0.29 -32.12 -6.64
CA GLY A 6 0.32 -31.15 -5.73
C GLY A 6 1.40 -30.36 -6.51
N GLY A 7 1.06 -29.16 -6.98
CA GLY A 7 2.03 -28.24 -7.56
C GLY A 7 3.13 -27.98 -6.55
N GLY A 8 4.28 -28.61 -6.73
CA GLY A 8 5.37 -28.62 -5.77
C GLY A 8 5.78 -27.21 -5.41
N GLU A 9 5.43 -26.80 -4.19
CA GLU A 9 6.14 -25.78 -3.45
C GLU A 9 7.62 -26.17 -3.49
N GLN A 10 8.41 -25.52 -4.35
CA GLN A 10 9.86 -25.60 -4.18
C GLN A 10 10.12 -24.94 -2.82
N PRO A 11 10.60 -25.69 -1.82
CA PRO A 11 10.89 -25.09 -0.52
C PRO A 11 11.86 -23.93 -0.74
N PRO A 12 11.72 -22.81 -0.01
CA PRO A 12 12.73 -21.75 -0.05
C PRO A 12 14.09 -22.41 0.21
N PRO A 13 15.13 -22.08 -0.56
CA PRO A 13 16.41 -22.79 -0.49
C PRO A 13 16.91 -22.78 0.96
N GLU A 14 16.98 -23.97 1.59
CA GLU A 14 17.28 -24.16 3.02
C GLU A 14 18.61 -23.49 3.44
N ASP A 15 19.50 -23.19 2.48
CA ASP A 15 20.85 -22.67 2.71
C ASP A 15 21.09 -21.19 2.33
N ASP A 16 20.08 -20.42 1.88
CA ASP A 16 20.33 -19.01 1.57
C ASP A 16 20.48 -18.17 2.86
N ARG A 17 21.71 -17.74 3.13
CA ARG A 17 22.12 -16.94 4.31
C ARG A 17 22.81 -15.62 3.95
N ALA A 18 22.68 -15.17 2.71
CA ALA A 18 23.58 -14.14 2.20
C ALA A 18 23.33 -12.71 2.72
N PHE A 19 22.28 -12.47 3.50
CA PHE A 19 21.99 -11.17 4.12
C PHE A 19 21.83 -11.32 5.64
N PHE A 20 22.92 -11.09 6.40
CA PHE A 20 22.91 -11.25 7.87
C PHE A 20 22.36 -12.60 8.35
N GLY A 21 22.65 -13.70 7.64
CA GLY A 21 22.12 -15.03 7.95
C GLY A 21 20.72 -15.32 7.39
N GLN A 22 20.12 -14.36 6.70
CA GLN A 22 18.79 -14.43 6.09
C GLN A 22 18.85 -14.64 4.57
N PRO A 23 17.75 -15.09 3.94
CA PRO A 23 17.65 -15.22 2.48
C PRO A 23 17.90 -13.89 1.75
N ARG A 24 18.53 -13.94 0.57
CA ARG A 24 18.79 -12.76 -0.28
C ARG A 24 17.52 -12.01 -0.69
N GLY A 25 16.39 -12.71 -0.75
CA GLY A 25 15.09 -12.11 -0.97
C GLY A 25 14.76 -11.03 0.08
N LEU A 26 15.21 -11.22 1.33
CA LEU A 26 14.94 -10.27 2.42
C LEU A 26 15.63 -8.93 2.14
N LEU A 27 16.88 -8.91 1.70
CA LEU A 27 17.58 -7.67 1.32
C LEU A 27 16.80 -6.89 0.25
N THR A 28 16.20 -7.59 -0.70
CA THR A 28 15.42 -6.97 -1.78
C THR A 28 14.13 -6.35 -1.25
N LEU A 29 13.39 -7.08 -0.41
CA LEU A 29 12.11 -6.64 0.13
C LEU A 29 12.28 -5.56 1.21
N SER A 30 13.24 -5.72 2.12
CA SER A 30 13.53 -4.72 3.14
C SER A 30 14.07 -3.43 2.52
N GLY A 31 14.89 -3.51 1.47
CA GLY A 31 15.37 -2.32 0.77
C GLY A 31 14.26 -1.58 0.02
N LEU A 32 13.37 -2.29 -0.66
CA LEU A 32 12.15 -1.70 -1.22
C LEU A 32 11.33 -1.00 -0.13
N GLU A 33 11.17 -1.64 1.03
CA GLU A 33 10.40 -1.10 2.15
C GLU A 33 11.04 0.17 2.73
N VAL A 34 12.38 0.24 2.86
CA VAL A 34 13.07 1.48 3.28
C VAL A 34 12.67 2.64 2.36
N TRP A 35 12.74 2.42 1.05
CA TRP A 35 12.48 3.46 0.05
C TRP A 35 11.01 3.87 -0.03
N GLU A 36 10.10 2.92 0.07
CA GLU A 36 8.66 3.22 0.05
C GLU A 36 8.22 3.89 1.36
N ARG A 37 8.77 3.51 2.52
CA ARG A 37 8.52 4.19 3.79
C ARG A 37 9.14 5.57 3.82
N PHE A 38 10.34 5.73 3.28
CA PHE A 38 10.98 7.04 3.05
C PHE A 38 10.08 7.95 2.23
N SER A 39 9.59 7.48 1.07
CA SER A 39 8.79 8.31 0.17
C SER A 39 7.42 8.65 0.77
N PHE A 40 6.73 7.67 1.34
CA PHE A 40 5.39 7.84 1.89
C PHE A 40 5.40 8.72 3.14
N LEU A 41 6.25 8.39 4.14
CA LEU A 41 6.29 9.14 5.39
C LEU A 41 6.96 10.50 5.24
N GLY A 42 7.91 10.64 4.31
CA GLY A 42 8.45 11.93 3.94
C GLY A 42 7.39 12.86 3.34
N MET A 43 6.71 12.39 2.30
CA MET A 43 5.58 13.13 1.73
C MET A 43 4.51 13.44 2.79
N GLN A 44 4.15 12.47 3.64
CA GLN A 44 3.14 12.66 4.69
C GLN A 44 3.55 13.73 5.71
N ALA A 45 4.84 13.84 6.05
CA ALA A 45 5.33 14.82 7.02
C ALA A 45 5.13 16.27 6.55
N ILE A 46 5.31 16.53 5.24
CA ILE A 46 5.12 17.86 4.65
C ILE A 46 3.72 18.10 4.10
N LEU A 47 2.90 17.05 3.93
CA LEU A 47 1.61 17.15 3.23
C LEU A 47 0.64 18.13 3.88
N VAL A 48 0.50 18.09 5.20
CA VAL A 48 -0.42 18.97 5.92
C VAL A 48 0.04 20.43 5.86
N LEU A 49 1.37 20.65 5.90
CA LEU A 49 1.96 21.98 5.80
C LEU A 49 1.74 22.55 4.40
N TYR A 50 2.01 21.76 3.36
CA TYR A 50 1.74 22.11 1.97
C TYR A 50 0.26 22.44 1.71
N PHE A 51 -0.68 21.69 2.32
CA PHE A 51 -2.10 21.98 2.19
C PHE A 51 -2.50 23.32 2.83
N ALA A 52 -1.95 23.63 4.01
CA ALA A 52 -2.28 24.84 4.76
C ALA A 52 -1.54 26.09 4.25
N ASP A 53 -0.36 25.92 3.64
CA ASP A 53 0.46 27.04 3.17
C ASP A 53 -0.21 27.79 2.02
N SER A 54 0.07 29.08 1.90
CA SER A 54 -0.59 29.96 0.95
C SER A 54 -0.19 29.65 -0.49
N VAL A 55 -1.06 29.97 -1.45
CA VAL A 55 -0.77 29.86 -2.89
C VAL A 55 0.44 30.69 -3.30
N ALA A 56 0.74 31.78 -2.57
CA ALA A 56 1.93 32.60 -2.82
C ALA A 56 3.25 31.88 -2.47
N ASN A 57 3.19 30.88 -1.60
CA ASN A 57 4.32 30.01 -1.22
C ASN A 57 4.20 28.62 -1.85
N ASP A 58 3.52 28.51 -3.00
CA ASP A 58 3.25 27.24 -3.70
C ASP A 58 2.45 26.20 -2.89
N GLY A 59 1.74 26.61 -1.83
CA GLY A 59 0.79 25.76 -1.10
C GLY A 59 -0.61 25.73 -1.70
N LEU A 60 -1.54 24.98 -1.08
CA LEU A 60 -2.95 24.91 -1.54
C LEU A 60 -3.88 25.95 -0.91
N GLY A 61 -3.43 26.69 0.10
CA GLY A 61 -4.18 27.76 0.75
C GLY A 61 -5.42 27.30 1.49
N MET A 62 -5.44 26.06 2.00
CA MET A 62 -6.56 25.55 2.80
C MET A 62 -6.56 26.15 4.20
N ASP A 63 -7.75 26.20 4.82
CA ASP A 63 -7.83 26.41 6.26
C ASP A 63 -7.07 25.31 7.02
N PRO A 64 -6.29 25.62 8.07
CA PRO A 64 -5.48 24.63 8.79
C PRO A 64 -6.29 23.44 9.34
N ALA A 65 -7.54 23.64 9.77
CA ALA A 65 -8.37 22.55 10.28
C ALA A 65 -8.82 21.62 9.15
N THR A 66 -9.16 22.18 7.98
CA THR A 66 -9.44 21.40 6.77
C THR A 66 -8.19 20.66 6.31
N ALA A 67 -7.03 21.31 6.24
CA ALA A 67 -5.76 20.69 5.85
C ALA A 67 -5.44 19.46 6.72
N ALA A 68 -5.52 19.60 8.04
CA ALA A 68 -5.30 18.50 8.99
C ALA A 68 -6.30 17.34 8.78
N SER A 69 -7.59 17.68 8.65
CA SER A 69 -8.67 16.71 8.42
C SER A 69 -8.46 15.92 7.12
N VAL A 70 -8.07 16.61 6.05
CA VAL A 70 -7.79 16.01 4.74
C VAL A 70 -6.57 15.11 4.77
N SER A 71 -5.47 15.55 5.40
CA SER A 71 -4.27 14.72 5.54
C SER A 71 -4.53 13.44 6.36
N ALA A 72 -5.33 13.54 7.42
CA ALA A 72 -5.73 12.38 8.23
C ALA A 72 -6.68 11.43 7.46
N ALA A 73 -7.64 11.99 6.72
CA ALA A 73 -8.51 11.24 5.84
C ALA A 73 -7.71 10.49 4.78
N TYR A 74 -6.74 11.15 4.14
CA TYR A 74 -5.86 10.50 3.16
C TYR A 74 -5.15 9.26 3.75
N GLY A 75 -4.57 9.37 4.95
CA GLY A 75 -3.95 8.23 5.63
C GLY A 75 -4.93 7.06 5.81
N THR A 76 -6.17 7.36 6.21
CA THR A 76 -7.25 6.37 6.37
C THR A 76 -7.63 5.69 5.05
N LEU A 77 -7.74 6.47 3.96
CA LEU A 77 -8.06 5.97 2.62
C LEU A 77 -7.04 4.91 2.17
N VAL A 78 -5.75 5.18 2.37
CA VAL A 78 -4.66 4.26 1.98
C VAL A 78 -4.81 2.90 2.67
N TYR A 79 -5.20 2.87 3.94
CA TYR A 79 -5.47 1.62 4.66
C TYR A 79 -6.70 0.89 4.12
N LEU A 80 -7.79 1.59 3.81
CA LEU A 80 -8.99 0.99 3.24
C LEU A 80 -8.73 0.36 1.86
N VAL A 81 -8.00 1.07 0.99
CA VAL A 81 -7.65 0.57 -0.36
C VAL A 81 -6.73 -0.64 -0.29
N SER A 82 -5.93 -0.79 0.78
CA SER A 82 -5.06 -1.96 0.99
C SER A 82 -5.84 -3.28 1.09
N VAL A 83 -7.08 -3.26 1.60
CA VAL A 83 -7.92 -4.47 1.63
C VAL A 83 -8.24 -4.94 0.21
N ALA A 84 -8.60 -4.01 -0.68
CA ALA A 84 -8.90 -4.32 -2.08
C ALA A 84 -7.63 -4.78 -2.83
N GLY A 85 -6.49 -4.15 -2.57
CA GLY A 85 -5.22 -4.52 -3.22
C GLY A 85 -4.68 -5.89 -2.80
N GLY A 86 -4.89 -6.30 -1.55
CA GLY A 86 -4.62 -7.68 -1.11
C GLY A 86 -5.49 -8.69 -1.85
N TRP A 87 -6.80 -8.44 -1.93
CA TRP A 87 -7.72 -9.30 -2.69
C TRP A 87 -7.33 -9.39 -4.17
N LEU A 88 -6.92 -8.28 -4.79
CA LEU A 88 -6.52 -8.26 -6.20
C LEU A 88 -5.28 -9.12 -6.45
N ALA A 89 -4.33 -9.12 -5.52
CA ALA A 89 -3.15 -9.96 -5.60
C ALA A 89 -3.47 -11.44 -5.44
N ASP A 90 -4.33 -11.79 -4.49
CA ASP A 90 -4.71 -13.18 -4.21
C ASP A 90 -5.50 -13.82 -5.35
N ARG A 91 -6.25 -13.02 -6.11
CA ARG A 91 -7.22 -13.53 -7.10
C ARG A 91 -6.83 -13.30 -8.55
N ILE A 92 -6.05 -12.26 -8.85
CA ILE A 92 -5.82 -11.79 -10.23
C ILE A 92 -4.33 -11.62 -10.53
N LEU A 93 -3.62 -10.77 -9.77
CA LEU A 93 -2.28 -10.31 -10.17
C LEU A 93 -1.13 -11.18 -9.65
N GLY A 94 -1.27 -11.78 -8.46
CA GLY A 94 -0.16 -12.33 -7.68
C GLY A 94 0.65 -11.26 -6.94
N SER A 95 1.28 -11.63 -5.82
CA SER A 95 1.97 -10.69 -4.93
C SER A 95 3.12 -9.94 -5.64
N TYR A 96 3.94 -10.63 -6.44
CA TYR A 96 5.08 -10.00 -7.13
C TYR A 96 4.64 -8.86 -8.06
N ARG A 97 3.61 -9.08 -8.89
CA ARG A 97 3.11 -8.08 -9.84
C ARG A 97 2.37 -6.96 -9.12
N SER A 98 1.66 -7.27 -8.03
CA SER A 98 0.96 -6.27 -7.23
C SER A 98 1.95 -5.29 -6.58
N VAL A 99 3.07 -5.80 -6.04
CA VAL A 99 4.15 -4.96 -5.52
C VAL A 99 4.80 -4.14 -6.64
N LEU A 100 5.08 -4.74 -7.81
CA LEU A 100 5.71 -4.04 -8.92
C LEU A 100 4.84 -2.89 -9.44
N TRP A 101 3.59 -3.17 -9.81
CA TRP A 101 2.67 -2.16 -10.32
C TRP A 101 2.28 -1.16 -9.24
N GLY A 102 2.11 -1.61 -7.99
CA GLY A 102 1.89 -0.74 -6.86
C GLY A 102 3.01 0.27 -6.68
N GLY A 103 4.26 -0.19 -6.71
CA GLY A 103 5.42 0.68 -6.63
C GLY A 103 5.52 1.67 -7.81
N VAL A 104 5.22 1.23 -9.04
CA VAL A 104 5.19 2.11 -10.21
C VAL A 104 4.15 3.23 -10.04
N LEU A 105 2.94 2.89 -9.55
CA LEU A 105 1.91 3.88 -9.27
C LEU A 105 2.34 4.88 -8.18
N ILE A 106 2.99 4.41 -7.11
CA ILE A 106 3.52 5.30 -6.05
C ILE A 106 4.57 6.26 -6.64
N ALA A 107 5.51 5.76 -7.45
CA ALA A 107 6.53 6.58 -8.08
C ALA A 107 5.90 7.63 -9.00
N CYS A 108 4.99 7.22 -9.90
CA CYS A 108 4.24 8.14 -10.76
C CYS A 108 3.45 9.18 -9.95
N GLY A 109 2.88 8.79 -8.82
CA GLY A 109 2.13 9.69 -7.97
C GLY A 109 3.01 10.74 -7.29
N HIS A 110 4.18 10.37 -6.79
CA HIS A 110 5.15 11.35 -6.28
C HIS A 110 5.70 12.27 -7.39
N TYR A 111 5.96 11.75 -8.59
CA TYR A 111 6.33 12.59 -9.73
C TYR A 111 5.22 13.55 -10.14
N ALA A 112 3.95 13.15 -10.05
CA ALA A 112 2.84 14.07 -10.26
C ALA A 112 2.85 15.18 -9.19
N MET A 113 3.01 14.85 -7.91
CA MET A 113 3.09 15.85 -6.84
C MET A 113 4.31 16.79 -6.96
N ALA A 114 5.39 16.35 -7.61
CA ALA A 114 6.54 17.22 -7.91
C ALA A 114 6.23 18.33 -8.93
N VAL A 115 5.12 18.22 -9.68
CA VAL A 115 4.69 19.27 -10.61
C VAL A 115 3.84 20.30 -9.85
N PRO A 116 4.17 21.61 -9.92
CA PRO A 116 3.53 22.66 -9.12
C PRO A 116 2.14 23.06 -9.63
N THR A 117 1.19 22.11 -9.57
CA THR A 117 -0.21 22.34 -9.93
C THR A 117 -1.13 21.53 -9.02
N ALA A 118 -2.20 22.16 -8.53
CA ALA A 118 -3.16 21.49 -7.65
C ALA A 118 -3.76 20.20 -8.28
N GLY A 119 -4.01 20.21 -9.59
CA GLY A 119 -4.51 19.03 -10.31
C GLY A 119 -3.54 17.85 -10.27
N MET A 120 -2.23 18.10 -10.38
CA MET A 120 -1.23 17.04 -10.29
C MET A 120 -1.03 16.55 -8.86
N THR A 121 -1.21 17.40 -7.85
CA THR A 121 -1.25 16.98 -6.44
C THR A 121 -2.34 15.94 -6.19
N TRP A 122 -3.59 16.24 -6.56
CA TRP A 122 -4.71 15.31 -6.36
C TRP A 122 -4.57 14.03 -7.17
N THR A 123 -4.08 14.15 -8.42
CA THR A 123 -3.73 13.00 -9.26
C THR A 123 -2.67 12.13 -8.57
N GLY A 124 -1.64 12.77 -8.00
CA GLY A 124 -0.55 12.12 -7.30
C GLY A 124 -1.02 11.35 -6.07
N LEU A 125 -1.83 11.98 -5.22
CA LEU A 125 -2.42 11.33 -4.05
C LEU A 125 -3.31 10.13 -4.42
N GLY A 126 -4.08 10.22 -5.51
CA GLY A 126 -4.85 9.10 -6.03
C GLY A 126 -3.96 7.93 -6.48
N LEU A 127 -2.88 8.22 -7.22
CA LEU A 127 -1.92 7.22 -7.68
C LEU A 127 -1.16 6.57 -6.52
N ILE A 128 -0.70 7.35 -5.54
CA ILE A 128 -0.02 6.83 -4.34
C ILE A 128 -0.99 5.95 -3.55
N SER A 129 -2.25 6.36 -3.37
CA SER A 129 -3.26 5.55 -2.65
C SER A 129 -3.49 4.20 -3.32
N ALA A 130 -3.71 4.18 -4.65
CA ALA A 130 -3.87 2.95 -5.40
C ALA A 130 -2.61 2.08 -5.35
N GLY A 131 -1.44 2.70 -5.46
CA GLY A 131 -0.16 2.02 -5.47
C GLY A 131 0.21 1.40 -4.11
N THR A 132 0.08 2.14 -3.02
CA THR A 132 0.30 1.63 -1.66
C THR A 132 -0.71 0.55 -1.31
N GLY A 133 -1.97 0.67 -1.75
CA GLY A 133 -2.96 -0.37 -1.58
C GLY A 133 -2.56 -1.71 -2.22
N LEU A 134 -1.87 -1.68 -3.37
CA LEU A 134 -1.33 -2.87 -4.02
C LEU A 134 -0.01 -3.35 -3.41
N LEU A 135 0.86 -2.44 -3.00
CA LEU A 135 2.20 -2.80 -2.53
C LEU A 135 2.18 -3.34 -1.09
N LYS A 136 1.56 -2.60 -0.16
CA LYS A 136 1.69 -2.81 1.30
C LYS A 136 1.24 -4.19 1.80
N PRO A 137 0.03 -4.71 1.47
CA PRO A 137 -0.37 -6.05 1.93
C PRO A 137 0.48 -7.17 1.29
N ASN A 138 1.03 -6.91 0.10
CA ASN A 138 1.67 -7.92 -0.71
C ASN A 138 3.16 -8.08 -0.44
N VAL A 139 3.87 -7.00 -0.11
CA VAL A 139 5.29 -7.06 0.25
C VAL A 139 5.50 -7.85 1.55
N ALA A 140 4.66 -7.65 2.57
CA ALA A 140 4.71 -8.41 3.82
C ALA A 140 4.44 -9.91 3.60
N THR A 141 3.49 -10.22 2.71
CA THR A 141 3.22 -11.61 2.29
C THR A 141 4.43 -12.23 1.61
N MET A 142 5.13 -11.48 0.75
CA MET A 142 6.36 -11.96 0.09
C MET A 142 7.50 -12.21 1.07
N VAL A 143 7.64 -11.42 2.14
CA VAL A 143 8.62 -11.66 3.21
C VAL A 143 8.30 -12.98 3.91
N GLY A 144 7.03 -13.21 4.27
CA GLY A 144 6.59 -14.46 4.88
C GLY A 144 6.90 -15.68 4.03
N LYS A 145 6.75 -15.57 2.70
CA LYS A 145 7.04 -16.63 1.73
C LYS A 145 8.53 -16.95 1.56
N LEU A 146 9.44 -16.19 2.18
CA LEU A 146 10.88 -16.52 2.19
C LEU A 146 11.22 -17.60 3.22
N TYR A 147 10.34 -17.85 4.19
CA TYR A 147 10.58 -18.73 5.31
C TYR A 147 9.56 -19.88 5.32
N ARG A 148 9.99 -21.04 5.78
CA ARG A 148 9.07 -22.12 6.13
C ARG A 148 8.36 -21.79 7.44
N THR A 149 7.23 -22.44 7.69
CA THR A 149 6.46 -22.26 8.94
C THR A 149 7.27 -22.64 10.19
N ASP A 150 8.22 -23.58 10.04
CA ASP A 150 9.10 -24.13 11.08
C ASP A 150 10.52 -23.52 11.08
N ASP A 151 10.79 -22.46 10.30
CA ASP A 151 12.11 -21.83 10.23
C ASP A 151 12.31 -20.80 11.37
N ASP A 152 13.19 -21.11 12.32
CA ASP A 152 13.54 -20.26 13.47
C ASP A 152 14.07 -18.86 13.05
N ARG A 153 14.56 -18.70 11.82
CA ARG A 153 15.07 -17.40 11.32
C ARG A 153 13.96 -16.43 10.99
N ARG A 154 12.71 -16.90 10.83
CA ARG A 154 11.55 -16.11 10.39
C ARG A 154 11.36 -14.86 11.24
N ASP A 155 11.38 -15.00 12.56
CA ASP A 155 11.14 -13.89 13.49
C ASP A 155 12.25 -12.83 13.39
N ALA A 156 13.51 -13.26 13.32
CA ALA A 156 14.65 -12.37 13.10
C ALA A 156 14.62 -11.70 11.70
N GLY A 157 14.09 -12.42 10.69
CA GLY A 157 13.85 -11.89 9.36
C GLY A 157 12.82 -10.76 9.36
N PHE A 158 11.70 -10.94 10.05
CA PHE A 158 10.69 -9.88 10.23
C PHE A 158 11.24 -8.70 11.03
N ALA A 159 12.08 -8.93 12.04
CA ALA A 159 12.74 -7.85 12.77
C ALA A 159 13.62 -6.98 11.86
N LEU A 160 14.41 -7.60 10.96
CA LEU A 160 15.22 -6.86 9.97
C LEU A 160 14.35 -6.12 8.93
N TYR A 161 13.23 -6.70 8.52
CA TYR A 161 12.26 -6.03 7.66
C TYR A 161 11.67 -4.79 8.34
N TYR A 162 11.26 -4.89 9.61
CA TYR A 162 10.76 -3.76 10.39
C TYR A 162 11.83 -2.71 10.70
N MET A 163 13.10 -3.10 10.84
CA MET A 163 14.20 -2.15 10.91
C MET A 163 14.26 -1.26 9.66
N GLY A 164 14.04 -1.83 8.48
CA GLY A 164 13.93 -1.08 7.22
C GLY A 164 12.83 -0.01 7.25
N ILE A 165 11.66 -0.36 7.81
CA ILE A 165 10.56 0.59 8.00
C ILE A 165 11.00 1.79 8.84
N ASN A 166 11.66 1.54 9.98
CA ASN A 166 12.11 2.60 10.89
C ASN A 166 13.17 3.50 10.24
N ILE A 167 14.09 2.93 9.45
CA ILE A 167 15.10 3.71 8.71
C ILE A 167 14.41 4.65 7.72
N GLY A 168 13.45 4.15 6.93
CA GLY A 168 12.69 4.98 6.00
C GLY A 168 11.87 6.06 6.73
N ALA A 169 11.21 5.69 7.82
CA ALA A 169 10.42 6.60 8.66
C ALA A 169 11.24 7.71 9.32
N PHE A 170 12.51 7.46 9.60
CA PHE A 170 13.43 8.46 10.14
C PHE A 170 13.96 9.39 9.04
N LEU A 171 14.47 8.82 7.94
CA LEU A 171 15.12 9.60 6.89
C LEU A 171 14.12 10.37 6.01
N GLY A 172 12.94 9.82 5.77
CA GLY A 172 11.90 10.39 4.90
C GLY A 172 11.53 11.81 5.33
N PRO A 173 10.93 11.98 6.53
CA PRO A 173 10.57 13.30 7.05
C PRO A 173 11.77 14.26 7.16
N LEU A 174 12.95 13.77 7.53
CA LEU A 174 14.14 14.61 7.67
C LEU A 174 14.55 15.24 6.34
N ILE A 175 14.66 14.44 5.28
CA ILE A 175 15.13 14.91 3.97
C ILE A 175 14.03 15.68 3.24
N THR A 176 12.82 15.13 3.17
CA THR A 176 11.70 15.77 2.46
C THR A 176 11.19 17.01 3.18
N GLY A 177 11.20 17.01 4.52
CA GLY A 177 10.90 18.17 5.36
C GLY A 177 11.90 19.30 5.14
N TRP A 178 13.19 18.98 5.22
CA TRP A 178 14.24 19.98 4.96
C TRP A 178 14.14 20.58 3.56
N LEU A 179 13.95 19.75 2.51
CA LEU A 179 13.75 20.26 1.15
C LEU A 179 12.46 21.06 1.01
N GLY A 180 11.37 20.61 1.62
CA GLY A 180 10.07 21.28 1.60
C GLY A 180 10.13 22.69 2.18
N GLU A 181 10.78 22.85 3.34
CA GLU A 181 10.88 24.13 4.04
C GLU A 181 11.91 25.09 3.43
N ASN A 182 13.01 24.59 2.86
CA ASN A 182 14.12 25.43 2.41
C ASN A 182 14.11 25.70 0.90
N GLU A 183 13.72 24.73 0.09
CA GLU A 183 13.74 24.81 -1.38
C GLU A 183 12.33 24.86 -1.98
N GLY A 184 11.32 24.37 -1.26
CA GLY A 184 9.91 24.37 -1.62
C GLY A 184 9.27 22.98 -1.61
N TRP A 185 7.94 22.94 -1.45
CA TRP A 185 7.17 21.71 -1.26
C TRP A 185 7.41 20.66 -2.35
N HIS A 186 7.48 21.11 -3.61
CA HIS A 186 7.68 20.25 -4.77
C HIS A 186 9.06 19.57 -4.83
N TRP A 187 10.08 20.16 -4.20
CA TRP A 187 11.38 19.49 -4.02
C TRP A 187 11.31 18.38 -2.99
N GLY A 188 10.55 18.58 -1.91
CA GLY A 188 10.23 17.52 -0.96
C GLY A 188 9.53 16.33 -1.62
N PHE A 189 8.51 16.60 -2.46
CA PHE A 189 7.84 15.55 -3.24
C PHE A 189 8.76 14.90 -4.29
N SER A 190 9.68 15.65 -4.89
CA SER A 190 10.68 15.13 -5.83
C SER A 190 11.66 14.16 -5.16
N ALA A 191 12.10 14.45 -3.93
CA ALA A 191 12.95 13.54 -3.17
C ALA A 191 12.22 12.24 -2.84
N ALA A 192 10.93 12.31 -2.48
CA ALA A 192 10.09 11.13 -2.30
C ALA A 192 9.97 10.31 -3.61
N ALA A 193 9.78 10.96 -4.76
CA ALA A 193 9.72 10.31 -6.08
C ALA A 193 11.04 9.59 -6.43
N PHE A 194 12.17 10.24 -6.15
CA PHE A 194 13.49 9.67 -6.36
C PHE A 194 13.71 8.43 -5.47
N GLY A 195 13.38 8.54 -4.19
CA GLY A 195 13.48 7.42 -3.25
C GLY A 195 12.68 6.21 -3.70
N MET A 196 11.40 6.40 -4.05
CA MET A 196 10.55 5.30 -4.56
C MET A 196 11.13 4.67 -5.84
N THR A 197 11.69 5.47 -6.73
CA THR A 197 12.33 4.98 -7.97
C THR A 197 13.54 4.10 -7.67
N LEU A 198 14.37 4.47 -6.70
CA LEU A 198 15.47 3.61 -6.24
C LEU A 198 14.96 2.29 -5.66
N GLY A 199 13.89 2.33 -4.87
CA GLY A 199 13.22 1.14 -4.36
C GLY A 199 12.75 0.20 -5.47
N LEU A 200 12.13 0.74 -6.52
CA LEU A 200 11.70 -0.02 -7.69
C LEU A 200 12.88 -0.63 -8.45
N ILE A 201 13.95 0.13 -8.68
CA ILE A 201 15.17 -0.36 -9.33
C ILE A 201 15.74 -1.54 -8.53
N GLN A 202 15.85 -1.39 -7.20
CA GLN A 202 16.33 -2.44 -6.32
C GLN A 202 15.43 -3.68 -6.37
N TYR A 203 14.11 -3.50 -6.33
CA TYR A 203 13.14 -4.60 -6.42
C TYR A 203 13.25 -5.37 -7.74
N VAL A 204 13.35 -4.67 -8.87
CA VAL A 204 13.49 -5.28 -10.19
C VAL A 204 14.87 -5.93 -10.37
N ALA A 205 15.95 -5.35 -9.84
CA ALA A 205 17.27 -5.96 -9.87
C ALA A 205 17.35 -7.22 -9.01
N GLY A 206 16.72 -7.20 -7.83
CA GLY A 206 16.67 -8.31 -6.87
C GLY A 206 15.68 -9.41 -7.21
N ARG A 207 14.81 -9.21 -8.22
CA ARG A 207 13.67 -10.09 -8.58
C ARG A 207 13.98 -11.58 -8.73
N ARG A 208 15.22 -11.96 -9.01
CA ARG A 208 15.62 -13.37 -9.17
C ARG A 208 15.66 -14.14 -7.84
N HIS A 209 15.72 -13.43 -6.71
CA HIS A 209 15.78 -14.02 -5.37
C HIS A 209 14.43 -13.95 -4.62
N LEU A 210 13.34 -13.58 -5.33
CA LEU A 210 12.02 -13.47 -4.73
C LEU A 210 11.21 -14.75 -4.94
N ALA A 211 10.66 -15.28 -3.85
CA ALA A 211 9.73 -16.41 -3.89
C ALA A 211 8.44 -16.02 -4.65
N GLY A 212 7.84 -17.00 -5.34
CA GLY A 212 6.53 -16.80 -5.99
C GLY A 212 6.52 -15.93 -7.26
N ARG A 213 7.67 -15.44 -7.76
CA ARG A 213 7.72 -14.59 -8.97
C ARG A 213 7.06 -15.20 -10.22
N LYS A 214 7.16 -16.53 -10.38
CA LYS A 214 6.65 -17.26 -11.55
C LYS A 214 5.19 -17.70 -11.41
N HIS A 215 4.64 -17.67 -10.20
CA HIS A 215 3.28 -18.15 -9.95
C HIS A 215 2.26 -17.03 -10.20
N SER A 216 1.13 -17.40 -10.78
CA SER A 216 -0.07 -16.57 -10.81
C SER A 216 -0.65 -16.40 -9.41
N ALA A 217 -1.70 -15.60 -9.28
CA ALA A 217 -2.45 -15.41 -8.04
C ALA A 217 -2.69 -16.72 -7.26
N GLU A 218 -2.51 -16.68 -5.93
CA GLU A 218 -2.53 -17.86 -5.05
C GLU A 218 -3.87 -18.60 -5.09
N PHE A 219 -4.96 -17.84 -5.21
CA PHE A 219 -6.33 -18.34 -5.38
C PHE A 219 -6.94 -17.80 -6.68
N ALA A 220 -6.22 -17.99 -7.79
CA ALA A 220 -6.58 -17.48 -9.11
C ALA A 220 -8.04 -17.79 -9.50
N LEU A 221 -8.74 -16.76 -9.98
CA LEU A 221 -10.08 -16.92 -10.53
C LEU A 221 -10.03 -17.63 -11.89
N ALA A 222 -11.06 -18.43 -12.18
CA ALA A 222 -11.27 -18.95 -13.53
C ALA A 222 -11.38 -17.79 -14.55
N PRO A 223 -10.91 -17.93 -15.80
CA PRO A 223 -10.82 -16.83 -16.77
C PRO A 223 -12.13 -16.03 -16.94
N ASP A 224 -13.28 -16.70 -16.99
CA ASP A 224 -14.59 -16.05 -17.11
C ASP A 224 -14.97 -15.26 -15.85
N ALA A 225 -14.69 -15.82 -14.68
CA ALA A 225 -14.94 -15.17 -13.39
C ALA A 225 -14.00 -13.97 -13.22
N MET A 226 -12.75 -14.06 -13.68
CA MET A 226 -11.79 -12.96 -13.68
C MET A 226 -12.27 -11.83 -14.60
N ARG A 227 -12.71 -12.14 -15.84
CA ARG A 227 -13.24 -11.12 -16.76
C ARG A 227 -14.45 -10.40 -16.17
N ARG A 228 -15.39 -11.15 -15.57
CA ARG A 228 -16.55 -10.57 -14.88
C ARG A 228 -16.13 -9.70 -13.70
N ALA A 229 -15.19 -10.17 -12.87
CA ALA A 229 -14.69 -9.41 -11.73
C ALA A 229 -14.03 -8.10 -12.17
N VAL A 230 -13.18 -8.14 -13.20
CA VAL A 230 -12.54 -6.93 -13.76
C VAL A 230 -13.58 -5.96 -14.30
N LEU A 231 -14.57 -6.44 -15.06
CA LEU A 231 -15.65 -5.59 -15.58
C LEU A 231 -16.46 -4.95 -14.45
N LEU A 232 -16.77 -5.69 -13.39
CA LEU A 232 -17.49 -5.16 -12.22
C LEU A 232 -16.65 -4.15 -11.44
N ILE A 233 -15.35 -4.39 -11.29
CA ILE A 233 -14.43 -3.44 -10.63
C ILE A 233 -14.34 -2.16 -11.45
N VAL A 234 -14.07 -2.25 -12.75
CA VAL A 234 -13.96 -1.09 -13.64
C VAL A 234 -15.30 -0.35 -13.70
N GLY A 235 -16.40 -1.07 -13.89
CA GLY A 235 -17.74 -0.48 -13.89
C GLY A 235 -18.08 0.20 -12.56
N GLY A 236 -17.73 -0.41 -11.43
CA GLY A 236 -17.88 0.16 -10.10
C GLY A 236 -17.04 1.43 -9.89
N LEU A 237 -15.77 1.41 -10.29
CA LEU A 237 -14.89 2.59 -10.21
C LEU A 237 -15.40 3.74 -11.08
N VAL A 238 -15.84 3.45 -12.31
CA VAL A 238 -16.43 4.44 -13.21
C VAL A 238 -17.72 5.00 -12.62
N ALA A 239 -18.59 4.15 -12.07
CA ALA A 239 -19.82 4.59 -11.43
C ALA A 239 -19.56 5.48 -10.20
N VAL A 240 -18.59 5.13 -9.36
CA VAL A 240 -18.18 5.93 -8.20
C VAL A 240 -17.59 7.27 -8.66
N ALA A 241 -16.73 7.28 -9.68
CA ALA A 241 -16.15 8.51 -10.23
C ALA A 241 -17.23 9.41 -10.85
N ALA A 242 -18.18 8.84 -11.61
CA ALA A 242 -19.28 9.58 -12.21
C ALA A 242 -20.23 10.16 -11.14
N LEU A 243 -20.58 9.37 -10.12
CA LEU A 243 -21.37 9.83 -8.99
C LEU A 243 -20.64 10.94 -8.22
N GLY A 244 -19.35 10.76 -7.93
CA GLY A 244 -18.53 11.76 -7.27
C GLY A 244 -18.47 13.07 -8.06
N GLY A 245 -18.27 12.99 -9.38
CA GLY A 245 -18.29 14.15 -10.28
C GLY A 245 -19.64 14.85 -10.33
N LEU A 246 -20.75 14.10 -10.35
CA LEU A 246 -22.10 14.67 -10.30
C LEU A 246 -22.38 15.35 -8.95
N LEU A 247 -22.05 14.70 -7.84
CA LEU A 247 -22.22 15.27 -6.51
C LEU A 247 -21.34 16.50 -6.31
N ALA A 248 -20.13 16.53 -6.86
CA ALA A 248 -19.27 17.70 -6.87
C ALA A 248 -19.86 18.83 -7.73
N GLY A 249 -20.38 18.51 -8.92
CA GLY A 249 -20.99 19.49 -9.83
C GLY A 249 -22.24 20.18 -9.27
N VAL A 250 -23.01 19.49 -8.43
CA VAL A 250 -24.17 20.06 -7.71
C VAL A 250 -23.75 20.78 -6.41
N GLY A 251 -22.45 20.81 -6.09
CA GLY A 251 -21.93 21.40 -4.85
C GLY A 251 -22.23 20.58 -3.60
N TRP A 252 -22.66 19.33 -3.76
CA TRP A 252 -22.93 18.43 -2.63
C TRP A 252 -21.67 17.76 -2.10
N LEU A 253 -20.72 17.38 -2.95
CA LEU A 253 -19.46 16.77 -2.52
C LEU A 253 -18.43 17.85 -2.18
N THR A 254 -18.47 18.33 -0.94
CA THR A 254 -17.42 19.21 -0.38
C THR A 254 -16.30 18.39 0.25
N MET A 255 -15.17 19.03 0.54
CA MET A 255 -14.02 18.36 1.16
C MET A 255 -14.40 17.78 2.54
N ASP A 256 -15.12 18.55 3.35
CA ASP A 256 -15.58 18.11 4.67
C ASP A 256 -16.49 16.87 4.58
N ARG A 257 -17.45 16.88 3.65
CA ARG A 257 -18.34 15.71 3.45
C ARG A 257 -17.61 14.49 2.93
N PHE A 258 -16.56 14.68 2.13
CA PHE A 258 -15.69 13.58 1.72
C PHE A 258 -14.94 12.98 2.92
N VAL A 259 -14.37 13.83 3.78
CA VAL A 259 -13.72 13.41 5.04
C VAL A 259 -14.69 12.69 5.96
N ASP A 260 -15.90 13.23 6.15
CA ASP A 260 -16.96 12.62 6.95
C ASP A 260 -17.37 11.24 6.42
N ALA A 261 -17.58 11.13 5.11
CA ALA A 261 -17.92 9.86 4.48
C ALA A 261 -16.82 8.81 4.67
N LEU A 262 -15.55 9.20 4.51
CA LEU A 262 -14.43 8.31 4.71
C LEU A 262 -14.31 7.86 6.18
N THR A 263 -14.55 8.79 7.11
CA THR A 263 -14.55 8.52 8.56
C THR A 263 -15.67 7.55 8.92
N LEU A 264 -16.86 7.72 8.36
CA LEU A 264 -17.97 6.79 8.55
C LEU A 264 -17.62 5.39 8.01
N ILE A 265 -17.02 5.31 6.82
CA ILE A 265 -16.58 4.05 6.22
C ILE A 265 -15.53 3.37 7.09
N SER A 266 -14.55 4.12 7.63
CA SER A 266 -13.48 3.54 8.45
C SER A 266 -13.97 2.99 9.79
N VAL A 267 -15.05 3.54 10.36
CA VAL A 267 -15.70 3.01 11.56
C VAL A 267 -16.57 1.78 11.23
N ILE A 268 -17.32 1.82 10.12
CA ILE A 268 -18.22 0.72 9.74
C ILE A 268 -17.46 -0.50 9.23
N ALA A 269 -16.38 -0.30 8.46
CA ALA A 269 -15.69 -1.39 7.76
C ALA A 269 -15.16 -2.48 8.70
N PRO A 270 -14.48 -2.19 9.84
CA PRO A 270 -14.06 -3.20 10.80
C PRO A 270 -15.24 -3.98 11.39
N VAL A 271 -16.34 -3.28 11.76
CA VAL A 271 -17.55 -3.92 12.31
C VAL A 271 -18.14 -4.91 11.31
N VAL A 272 -18.29 -4.50 10.04
CA VAL A 272 -18.78 -5.37 8.97
C VAL A 272 -17.82 -6.53 8.73
N TYR A 273 -16.51 -6.27 8.70
CA TYR A 273 -15.49 -7.28 8.46
C TYR A 273 -15.52 -8.38 9.53
N PHE A 274 -15.49 -8.00 10.81
CA PHE A 274 -15.62 -8.96 11.92
C PHE A 274 -16.96 -9.68 11.88
N ALA A 275 -18.07 -8.98 11.64
CA ALA A 275 -19.38 -9.60 11.54
C ALA A 275 -19.45 -10.66 10.43
N VAL A 276 -18.83 -10.40 9.27
CA VAL A 276 -18.70 -11.36 8.16
C VAL A 276 -17.81 -12.54 8.56
N MET A 277 -16.66 -12.29 9.18
CA MET A 277 -15.76 -13.37 9.63
C MET A 277 -16.42 -14.30 10.65
N PHE A 278 -17.10 -13.74 11.66
CA PHE A 278 -17.78 -14.54 12.69
C PHE A 278 -18.95 -15.36 12.14
N ARG A 279 -19.66 -14.85 11.13
CA ARG A 279 -20.78 -15.54 10.46
C ARG A 279 -20.36 -16.49 9.34
N SER A 280 -19.12 -16.39 8.85
CA SER A 280 -18.66 -17.17 7.72
C SER A 280 -18.58 -18.66 8.08
N PRO A 281 -19.16 -19.56 7.25
CA PRO A 281 -19.03 -21.00 7.44
C PRO A 281 -17.61 -21.51 7.15
N ARG A 282 -16.75 -20.67 6.57
CA ARG A 282 -15.34 -21.01 6.27
C ARG A 282 -14.41 -20.85 7.48
N VAL A 283 -14.87 -20.23 8.56
CA VAL A 283 -14.05 -20.01 9.77
C VAL A 283 -14.33 -21.13 10.77
N THR A 284 -13.30 -21.91 11.08
CA THR A 284 -13.39 -23.01 12.04
C THR A 284 -13.65 -22.49 13.46
N PRO A 285 -14.19 -23.31 14.39
CA PRO A 285 -14.39 -22.90 15.77
C PRO A 285 -13.09 -22.45 16.48
N ALA A 286 -11.96 -23.09 16.15
CA ALA A 286 -10.65 -22.75 16.70
C ALA A 286 -10.17 -21.37 16.20
N GLU A 287 -10.28 -21.10 14.90
CA GLU A 287 -9.98 -19.80 14.31
C GLU A 287 -10.88 -18.70 14.88
N ARG A 288 -12.18 -18.98 15.02
CA ARG A 288 -13.14 -18.04 15.62
C ARG A 288 -12.76 -17.66 17.06
N GLY A 289 -12.19 -18.59 17.83
CA GLY A 289 -11.63 -18.32 19.15
C GLY A 289 -10.44 -17.35 19.07
N ARG A 290 -9.54 -17.53 18.10
CA ARG A 290 -8.39 -16.66 17.84
C ARG A 290 -8.77 -15.26 17.34
N LEU A 291 -9.96 -15.07 16.79
CA LEU A 291 -10.46 -13.76 16.35
C LEU A 291 -10.90 -12.85 17.50
N ARG A 292 -11.35 -13.42 18.63
CA ARG A 292 -11.91 -12.62 19.76
C ARG A 292 -10.94 -11.59 20.33
N PRO A 293 -9.64 -11.89 20.56
CA PRO A 293 -8.68 -10.89 21.04
C PRO A 293 -8.53 -9.70 20.09
N TYR A 294 -8.65 -9.91 18.77
CA TYR A 294 -8.53 -8.83 17.78
C TYR A 294 -9.71 -7.85 17.83
N VAL A 295 -10.90 -8.27 18.28
CA VAL A 295 -12.06 -7.37 18.44
C VAL A 295 -11.82 -6.34 19.54
N VAL A 296 -11.03 -6.68 20.56
CA VAL A 296 -10.70 -5.75 21.65
C VAL A 296 -9.61 -4.76 21.23
N LEU A 297 -8.84 -5.10 20.20
CA LEU A 297 -7.71 -4.32 19.71
C LEU A 297 -8.11 -3.26 18.66
N PHE A 298 -9.35 -3.34 18.15
CA PHE A 298 -9.96 -2.44 17.16
C PHE A 298 -11.12 -1.67 17.77
#